data_AF-A0A6N9U100-F1
#
_entry.id   AF-A0A6N9U100-F1
#
_cell.length_a   1.000
_cell.length_b   1.000
_cell.length_c   1.000
_cell.angle_alpha   90.00
_cell.angle_beta   90.00
_cell.angle_gamma   90.00
#
_symmetry.space_group_name_H-M   'P 1'
#
loop_
_entity.id
_entity.type
_entity.pdbx_description
1 polymer ?
#
loop_
_entity_poly.entity_id
_entity_poly.type
_entity_poly.pdbx_seq_one_letter_code
_entity_poly.pdbx_strand_id
1 'polypeptide(L)'
;AGVALAVADSPDALADPELAAWLAVRAGELAEAAPLADDSLCHGELGVLELLGHTALPHARPHWLRRTGILLAAADRAQPHCGTPGHVPHPGLLTGLSGIGHGLLRAGFPDRIGSVLLLRHSAGIPPGRPGPLSTSVVDHGR
;
A
#
# COMPACT_ATOMS: atom_id res chain seq x y z
N ALA A 1 -10.39 -7.17 3.43
CA ALA A 1 -8.92 -7.30 3.30
C ALA A 1 -8.28 -7.69 4.63
N GLY A 2 -8.61 -7.04 5.75
CA GLY A 2 -7.93 -7.25 7.05
C GLY A 2 -7.74 -8.69 7.51
N VAL A 3 -8.79 -9.53 7.54
CA VAL A 3 -8.66 -10.95 7.94
C VAL A 3 -7.71 -11.71 7.02
N ALA A 4 -7.83 -11.51 5.70
CA ALA A 4 -6.94 -12.15 4.73
C ALA A 4 -5.49 -11.67 4.89
N LEU A 5 -5.28 -10.39 5.22
CA LEU A 5 -3.95 -9.85 5.50
C LEU A 5 -3.35 -10.48 6.77
N ALA A 6 -4.14 -10.65 7.83
CA ALA A 6 -3.69 -11.32 9.05
C ALA A 6 -3.34 -12.80 8.82
N VAL A 7 -4.14 -13.52 8.01
CA VAL A 7 -3.82 -14.90 7.60
C VAL A 7 -2.54 -14.94 6.77
N ALA A 8 -2.38 -14.02 5.82
CA ALA A 8 -1.17 -13.94 4.99
C ALA A 8 0.11 -13.65 5.81
N ASP A 9 -0.02 -12.94 6.92
CA ASP A 9 1.08 -12.57 7.81
C ASP A 9 1.45 -13.65 8.85
N SER A 10 0.57 -14.63 9.06
CA SER A 10 0.75 -15.67 10.08
C SER A 10 1.30 -16.96 9.47
N PRO A 11 2.55 -17.38 9.80
CA PRO A 11 3.11 -18.64 9.32
C PRO A 11 2.28 -19.85 9.74
N ASP A 12 1.75 -19.84 10.96
CA ASP A 12 0.92 -20.93 11.48
C ASP A 12 -0.40 -21.04 10.73
N ALA A 13 -1.02 -19.89 10.37
CA ALA A 13 -2.24 -19.89 9.57
C ALA A 13 -1.97 -20.34 8.12
N LEU A 14 -0.82 -20.01 7.55
CA LEU A 14 -0.41 -20.48 6.22
C LEU A 14 -0.06 -21.98 6.19
N ALA A 15 0.33 -22.55 7.33
CA ALA A 15 0.56 -23.99 7.45
C ALA A 15 -0.75 -24.80 7.46
N ASP A 16 -1.88 -24.16 7.76
CA ASP A 16 -3.21 -24.75 7.65
C ASP A 16 -3.70 -24.71 6.17
N PRO A 17 -3.92 -25.87 5.52
CA PRO A 17 -4.36 -25.91 4.13
C PRO A 17 -5.70 -25.24 3.86
N GLU A 18 -6.63 -25.25 4.82
CA GLU A 18 -7.96 -24.66 4.66
C GLU A 18 -7.86 -23.13 4.64
N LEU A 19 -7.09 -22.57 5.59
CA LEU A 19 -6.84 -21.13 5.66
C LEU A 19 -6.01 -20.64 4.47
N ALA A 20 -5.01 -21.41 4.04
CA ALA A 20 -4.21 -21.08 2.86
C ALA A 20 -5.07 -21.07 1.57
N ALA A 21 -5.95 -22.05 1.40
CA ALA A 21 -6.87 -22.11 0.26
C ALA A 21 -7.88 -20.96 0.30
N TRP A 22 -8.47 -20.68 1.46
CA TRP A 22 -9.37 -19.54 1.67
C TRP A 22 -8.69 -18.21 1.33
N LEU A 23 -7.44 -18.02 1.77
CA LEU A 23 -6.65 -16.82 1.47
C LEU A 23 -6.46 -16.66 -0.04
N ALA A 24 -6.07 -17.73 -0.74
CA ALA A 24 -5.85 -17.69 -2.18
C ALA A 24 -7.12 -17.29 -2.94
N VAL A 25 -8.26 -17.89 -2.61
CA VAL A 25 -9.57 -17.52 -3.19
C VAL A 25 -9.89 -16.06 -2.90
N ARG A 26 -9.77 -15.63 -1.63
CA ARG A 26 -10.14 -14.27 -1.25
C ARG A 26 -9.24 -13.20 -1.87
N ALA A 27 -7.94 -13.49 -1.98
CA ALA A 27 -6.99 -12.63 -2.66
C ALA A 27 -7.31 -12.52 -4.16
N GLY A 28 -7.64 -13.63 -4.81
CA GLY A 28 -8.08 -13.67 -6.21
C GLY A 28 -9.33 -12.82 -6.46
N GLU A 29 -10.37 -12.97 -5.63
CA GLU A 29 -11.59 -12.14 -5.72
C GLU A 29 -11.28 -10.65 -5.61
N LEU A 30 -10.41 -10.27 -4.66
CA LEU A 30 -10.02 -8.87 -4.47
C LEU A 30 -9.14 -8.35 -5.61
N ALA A 31 -8.31 -9.20 -6.20
CA ALA A 31 -7.44 -8.84 -7.32
C ALA A 31 -8.23 -8.52 -8.60
N GLU A 32 -9.33 -9.25 -8.84
CA GLU A 32 -10.22 -9.07 -9.98
C GLU A 32 -11.27 -7.97 -9.76
N ALA A 33 -11.59 -7.64 -8.51
CA ALA A 33 -12.50 -6.53 -8.20
C ALA A 33 -11.95 -5.19 -8.70
N ALA A 34 -12.88 -4.30 -9.08
CA ALA A 34 -12.55 -2.92 -9.40
C ALA A 34 -11.92 -2.22 -8.16
N PRO A 35 -10.99 -1.26 -8.37
CA PRO A 35 -10.47 -0.44 -7.28
C PRO A 35 -11.59 0.26 -6.51
N LEU A 36 -11.38 0.42 -5.20
CA LEU A 36 -12.31 1.13 -4.34
C LEU A 36 -12.22 2.64 -4.59
N ALA A 37 -13.33 3.34 -4.40
CA ALA A 37 -13.38 4.80 -4.53
C ALA A 37 -12.80 5.54 -3.31
N ASP A 38 -12.72 4.86 -2.17
CA ASP A 38 -12.02 5.31 -0.95
C ASP A 38 -10.56 4.86 -1.02
N ASP A 39 -9.62 5.78 -0.85
CA ASP A 39 -8.19 5.49 -0.87
C ASP A 39 -7.67 4.98 0.49
N SER A 40 -8.46 5.03 1.55
CA SER A 40 -8.00 4.84 2.93
C SER A 40 -7.46 3.44 3.27
N LEU A 41 -6.74 3.34 4.40
CA LEU A 41 -6.17 2.08 4.89
C LEU A 41 -7.20 1.16 5.55
N CYS A 42 -8.22 1.72 6.20
CA CYS A 42 -9.15 0.96 7.04
C CYS A 42 -10.01 0.00 6.22
N HIS A 43 -10.66 0.54 5.20
CA HIS A 43 -11.61 -0.17 4.35
C HIS A 43 -11.57 0.30 2.90
N GLY A 44 -10.57 1.12 2.55
CA GLY A 44 -10.34 1.60 1.20
C GLY A 44 -9.29 0.79 0.45
N GLU A 45 -8.88 1.37 -0.68
CA GLU A 45 -8.01 0.78 -1.67
C GLU A 45 -6.64 0.41 -1.10
N LEU A 46 -6.03 1.29 -0.29
CA LEU A 46 -4.73 1.01 0.31
C LEU A 46 -4.76 -0.19 1.26
N GLY A 47 -5.88 -0.43 1.97
CA GLY A 47 -6.03 -1.64 2.78
C GLY A 47 -6.08 -2.93 1.95
N VAL A 48 -6.62 -2.87 0.72
CA VAL A 48 -6.57 -3.98 -0.24
C VAL A 48 -5.16 -4.15 -0.81
N LEU A 49 -4.48 -3.05 -1.14
CA LEU A 49 -3.12 -3.09 -1.68
C LEU A 49 -2.10 -3.64 -0.68
N GLU A 50 -2.29 -3.45 0.62
CA GLU A 50 -1.47 -4.12 1.65
C GLU A 50 -1.52 -5.65 1.52
N LEU A 51 -2.71 -6.21 1.25
CA LEU A 51 -2.88 -7.64 1.01
C LEU A 51 -2.29 -8.06 -0.33
N LEU A 52 -2.64 -7.39 -1.43
CA LEU A 52 -2.19 -7.78 -2.77
C LEU A 52 -0.68 -7.63 -2.95
N GLY A 53 -0.04 -6.74 -2.17
CA GLY A 53 1.41 -6.58 -2.11
C GLY A 53 2.11 -7.52 -1.12
N HIS A 54 1.39 -8.39 -0.41
CA HIS A 54 1.98 -9.28 0.58
C HIS A 54 2.84 -10.38 -0.06
N THR A 55 3.96 -10.72 0.56
CA THR A 55 4.93 -11.69 0.01
C THR A 55 4.39 -13.12 -0.08
N ALA A 56 3.39 -13.45 0.73
CA ALA A 56 2.67 -14.73 0.66
C ALA A 56 1.79 -14.86 -0.61
N LEU A 57 1.57 -13.76 -1.33
CA LEU A 57 0.68 -13.69 -2.50
C LEU A 57 1.44 -13.21 -3.75
N PRO A 58 2.50 -13.91 -4.19
CA PRO A 58 3.31 -13.45 -5.34
C PRO A 58 2.51 -13.32 -6.64
N HIS A 59 1.46 -14.12 -6.79
CA HIS A 59 0.55 -14.07 -7.95
C HIS A 59 -0.31 -12.79 -8.00
N ALA A 60 -0.52 -12.11 -6.86
CA ALA A 60 -1.29 -10.87 -6.79
C ALA A 60 -0.46 -9.63 -7.17
N ARG A 61 0.87 -9.76 -7.29
CA ARG A 61 1.80 -8.66 -7.57
C ARG A 61 1.45 -7.83 -8.82
N PRO A 62 1.05 -8.41 -9.96
CA PRO A 62 0.64 -7.61 -11.12
C PRO A 62 -0.57 -6.71 -10.84
N HIS A 63 -1.53 -7.19 -10.05
CA HIS A 63 -2.72 -6.42 -9.67
C HIS A 63 -2.34 -5.29 -8.71
N TRP A 64 -1.48 -5.59 -7.72
CA TRP A 64 -0.93 -4.59 -6.83
C TRP A 64 -0.19 -3.47 -7.59
N LEU A 65 0.70 -3.82 -8.53
CA LEU A 65 1.44 -2.84 -9.35
C LEU A 65 0.50 -1.95 -10.15
N ARG A 66 -0.46 -2.54 -10.87
CA ARG A 66 -1.43 -1.81 -11.69
C ARG A 66 -2.23 -0.83 -10.85
N ARG A 67 -2.78 -1.30 -9.73
CA ARG A 67 -3.69 -0.50 -8.88
C ARG A 67 -2.97 0.57 -8.09
N THR A 68 -1.75 0.29 -7.61
CA THR A 68 -0.85 1.31 -7.05
C THR A 68 -0.58 2.43 -8.05
N GLY A 69 -0.31 2.09 -9.31
CA GLY A 69 -0.10 3.09 -10.36
C GLY A 69 -1.34 3.95 -10.63
N ILE A 70 -2.53 3.35 -10.64
CA ILE A 70 -3.80 4.07 -10.79
C ILE A 70 -4.01 5.03 -9.61
N LEU A 71 -3.85 4.54 -8.37
CA LEU A 71 -4.03 5.32 -7.15
C LEU A 71 -3.02 6.48 -7.07
N LEU A 72 -1.75 6.25 -7.39
CA LEU A 72 -0.72 7.30 -7.44
C LEU A 72 -1.07 8.37 -8.48
N ALA A 73 -1.48 7.94 -9.68
CA ALA A 73 -1.87 8.86 -10.74
C ALA A 73 -3.18 9.62 -10.43
N ALA A 74 -4.07 9.03 -9.64
CA ALA A 74 -5.27 9.70 -9.14
C ALA A 74 -4.91 10.75 -8.09
N ALA A 75 -4.10 10.40 -7.08
CA ALA A 75 -3.65 11.30 -6.03
C ALA A 75 -2.84 12.50 -6.56
N ASP A 76 -2.12 12.34 -7.67
CA ASP A 76 -1.40 13.42 -8.35
C ASP A 76 -2.34 14.42 -9.05
N ARG A 77 -3.51 13.97 -9.50
CA ARG A 77 -4.46 14.76 -10.32
C ARG A 77 -5.70 15.23 -9.57
N ALA A 78 -6.08 14.56 -8.50
CA ALA A 78 -7.29 14.80 -7.73
C ALA A 78 -6.98 14.58 -6.24
N GLN A 79 -7.56 15.41 -5.38
CA GLN A 79 -7.39 15.30 -3.93
C GLN A 79 -7.65 13.85 -3.46
N PRO A 80 -6.79 13.27 -2.60
CA PRO A 80 -7.00 11.92 -2.07
C PRO A 80 -8.38 11.73 -1.45
N HIS A 81 -9.04 10.63 -1.76
CA HIS A 81 -10.37 10.31 -1.26
C HIS A 81 -10.29 9.63 0.11
N CYS A 82 -10.57 10.40 1.17
CA CYS A 82 -10.60 9.88 2.53
C CYS A 82 -11.82 8.97 2.77
N GLY A 83 -11.72 8.05 3.73
CA GLY A 83 -12.77 7.07 4.08
C GLY A 83 -13.92 7.62 4.94
N THR A 84 -14.08 8.95 4.98
CA THR A 84 -15.22 9.61 5.63
C THR A 84 -16.32 9.88 4.61
N PRO A 85 -17.60 9.99 5.03
CA PRO A 85 -18.67 10.44 4.14
C PRO A 85 -18.29 11.72 3.38
N GLY A 86 -18.49 11.72 2.07
CA GLY A 86 -18.12 12.85 1.21
C GLY A 86 -16.61 13.03 0.96
N HIS A 87 -15.77 12.08 1.38
CA HIS A 87 -14.33 12.06 1.16
C HIS A 87 -13.58 13.29 1.69
N VAL A 88 -14.12 13.93 2.73
CA VAL A 88 -13.57 15.15 3.31
C VAL A 88 -12.14 14.93 3.80
N PRO A 89 -11.16 15.73 3.33
CA PRO A 89 -9.78 15.60 3.77
C PRO A 89 -9.62 15.84 5.27
N HIS A 90 -8.95 14.92 5.96
CA HIS A 90 -8.63 15.06 7.39
C HIS A 90 -7.32 14.32 7.74
N PRO A 91 -6.61 14.67 8.84
CA PRO A 91 -5.27 14.15 9.12
C PRO A 91 -5.26 12.76 9.79
N GLY A 92 -6.27 11.92 9.55
CA GLY A 92 -6.40 10.61 10.19
C GLY A 92 -5.47 9.56 9.58
N LEU A 93 -5.01 8.60 10.40
CA LEU A 93 -4.21 7.48 9.93
C LEU A 93 -5.05 6.43 9.20
N LEU A 94 -6.19 6.02 9.74
CA LEU A 94 -6.92 4.89 9.17
C LEU A 94 -7.84 5.28 8.01
N THR A 95 -8.43 6.47 8.09
CA THR A 95 -9.43 6.96 7.13
C THR A 95 -9.00 8.22 6.39
N GLY A 96 -7.83 8.79 6.72
CA GLY A 96 -7.45 10.15 6.31
C GLY A 96 -6.13 10.23 5.56
N LEU A 97 -5.70 11.47 5.33
CA LEU A 97 -4.53 11.83 4.52
C LEU A 97 -3.23 11.22 5.04
N SER A 98 -3.06 11.10 6.35
CA SER A 98 -1.85 10.51 6.94
C SER A 98 -1.72 9.03 6.57
N GLY A 99 -2.84 8.30 6.55
CA GLY A 99 -2.89 6.93 6.05
C GLY A 99 -2.59 6.83 4.57
N ILE A 100 -3.18 7.74 3.79
CA ILE A 100 -3.01 7.73 2.34
C ILE A 100 -1.56 8.02 1.95
N GLY A 101 -0.95 9.05 2.55
CA GLY A 101 0.47 9.34 2.38
C GLY A 101 1.36 8.18 2.82
N HIS A 102 1.06 7.56 3.96
CA HIS A 102 1.80 6.39 4.43
C HIS A 102 1.72 5.21 3.45
N GLY A 103 0.53 4.86 2.98
CA GLY A 103 0.33 3.77 2.03
C GLY A 103 0.99 4.02 0.67
N LEU A 104 0.98 5.26 0.17
CA LEU A 104 1.70 5.65 -1.05
C LEU A 104 3.23 5.51 -0.88
N LEU A 105 3.78 5.99 0.23
CA LEU A 105 5.20 5.82 0.54
C LEU A 105 5.59 4.34 0.64
N ARG A 106 4.74 3.53 1.28
CA ARG A 106 4.96 2.09 1.36
C ARG A 106 4.88 1.42 0.00
N ALA A 107 3.96 1.82 -0.85
CA ALA A 107 3.84 1.23 -2.17
C ALA A 107 5.07 1.51 -3.05
N GLY A 108 5.69 2.70 -2.91
CA GLY A 108 6.95 3.02 -3.58
C GLY A 108 8.19 2.39 -2.93
N PHE A 109 8.16 2.15 -1.62
CA PHE A 109 9.32 1.70 -0.84
C PHE A 109 8.96 0.60 0.18
N PRO A 110 8.47 -0.57 -0.27
CA PRO A 110 7.90 -1.60 0.61
C PRO A 110 8.92 -2.21 1.59
N ASP A 111 10.21 -2.17 1.26
CA ASP A 111 11.29 -2.67 2.13
C ASP A 111 11.74 -1.66 3.19
N ARG A 112 11.34 -0.38 3.05
CA ARG A 112 11.73 0.70 3.95
C ARG A 112 10.59 1.14 4.87
N ILE A 113 9.37 1.21 4.33
CA ILE A 113 8.21 1.69 5.06
C ILE A 113 7.43 0.49 5.59
N GLY A 114 7.34 0.41 6.92
CA GLY A 114 6.64 -0.67 7.61
C GLY A 114 5.13 -0.63 7.35
N SER A 115 4.48 -1.78 7.38
CA SER A 115 3.02 -1.86 7.31
C SER A 115 2.40 -1.50 8.66
N VAL A 116 1.66 -0.39 8.74
CA VAL A 116 0.92 -0.03 9.96
C VAL A 116 -0.24 -0.98 10.26
N LEU A 117 -0.83 -1.63 9.25
CA LEU A 117 -1.91 -2.59 9.46
C LEU A 117 -1.42 -3.91 10.09
N LEU A 118 -0.15 -4.24 9.86
CA LEU A 118 0.54 -5.38 10.49
C LEU A 118 1.41 -4.96 11.68
N LEU A 119 1.34 -3.70 12.13
CA LEU A 119 2.16 -3.14 13.21
C LEU A 119 3.68 -3.37 13.00
N ARG A 120 4.11 -3.39 11.73
CA ARG A 120 5.51 -3.55 11.35
C ARG A 120 6.19 -2.18 11.34
N HIS A 121 7.38 -2.13 11.92
CA HIS A 121 8.18 -0.91 11.97
C HIS A 121 8.85 -0.65 10.62
N SER A 122 8.99 0.62 10.26
CA SER A 122 9.86 1.02 9.16
C SER A 122 11.31 0.68 9.50
N ALA A 123 12.04 0.15 8.52
CA ALA A 123 13.48 0.01 8.67
C ALA A 123 14.07 1.43 8.81
N GLY A 124 14.88 1.64 9.85
CA GLY A 124 15.66 2.87 9.95
C GLY A 124 16.51 3.04 8.69
N ILE A 125 16.76 4.29 8.29
CA ILE A 125 17.79 4.55 7.27
C ILE A 125 19.08 3.92 7.82
N PRO A 126 19.67 2.90 7.17
CA PRO A 126 20.96 2.38 7.62
C PRO A 126 21.93 3.57 7.67
N PRO A 127 22.79 3.70 8.70
CA PRO A 127 23.75 4.80 8.79
C PRO A 127 24.72 4.71 7.60
N GLY A 128 24.35 5.35 6.51
CA GLY A 128 24.97 5.24 5.19
C GLY A 128 24.85 6.59 4.51
N ARG A 129 25.93 7.36 4.64
CA ARG A 129 26.20 8.73 4.20
C ARG A 129 25.39 9.17 2.96
N PRO A 130 24.68 10.32 2.99
CA PRO A 130 24.14 10.88 1.75
C PRO A 130 25.28 11.11 0.77
N GLY A 131 25.23 10.41 -0.38
CA GLY A 131 26.06 10.75 -1.53
C GLY A 131 25.72 12.17 -1.98
N PRO A 132 26.70 12.94 -2.50
CA PRO A 132 26.44 14.32 -2.91
C PRO A 132 25.32 14.34 -3.96
N LEU A 133 24.27 15.13 -3.67
CA LEU A 133 23.25 15.48 -4.64
C LEU A 133 23.95 16.19 -5.80
N SER A 134 24.12 15.49 -6.92
CA SER A 134 24.62 16.12 -8.14
C SER A 134 23.49 16.98 -8.70
N THR A 135 23.45 18.24 -8.29
CA THR A 135 22.62 19.25 -8.94
C THR A 135 23.25 19.56 -10.29
N SER A 136 22.82 18.88 -11.35
CA SER A 136 23.07 19.36 -12.71
C SER A 136 22.26 20.64 -12.89
N VAL A 137 22.90 21.78 -12.65
CA VAL A 137 22.44 23.08 -13.13
C VAL A 137 22.49 23.01 -14.65
N VAL A 138 21.32 23.03 -15.30
CA VAL A 138 21.23 23.15 -16.75
C VAL A 138 21.51 24.61 -17.10
N ASP A 139 22.75 24.89 -17.51
CA ASP A 139 23.15 26.18 -18.05
C ASP A 139 22.40 26.44 -19.36
N HIS A 140 21.45 27.37 -19.33
CA HIS A 140 20.78 27.87 -20.53
C HIS A 140 21.64 29.01 -21.10
N GLY A 141 22.67 28.61 -21.85
CA GLY A 141 23.46 29.52 -22.67
C GLY A 141 22.58 30.30 -23.64
N ARG A 142 22.79 31.62 -23.64
CA ARG A 142 22.20 32.62 -24.53
C ARG A 142 22.64 32.48 -25.98
#